data_AF-A0A952C7E5-F1
#
_entry.id   AF-A0A952C7E5-F1
#
_cell.length_a   1.000
_cell.length_b   1.000
_cell.length_c   1.000
_cell.angle_alpha   90.00
_cell.angle_beta   90.00
_cell.angle_gamma   90.00
#
_symmetry.space_group_name_H-M   'P 1'
#
loop_
_entity.id
_entity.type
_entity.pdbx_description
1 polymer ?
#
loop_
_entity_poly.entity_id
_entity_poly.type
_entity_poly.pdbx_seq_one_letter_code
_entity_poly.pdbx_strand_id
1 'polypeptide(L)'
;MRFWKFCKRLLLILLVSHLAYIFILKWVNPPITLTQISSLLRGDGMKRDYVSRDKISPNAGLAVIASEDQLFTDHKGFDWRSIQRAIEKN
;
A
#
# COMPACT_ATOMS: atom_id res chain seq x y z
N MET A 1 -37.30 -9.37 -8.34
CA MET A 1 -36.94 -9.36 -6.90
C MET A 1 -35.75 -10.28 -6.51
N ARG A 2 -35.60 -11.50 -7.05
CA ARG A 2 -34.46 -12.40 -6.72
C ARG A 2 -33.08 -11.86 -7.14
N PHE A 3 -32.98 -11.26 -8.34
CA PHE A 3 -31.73 -10.69 -8.86
C PHE A 3 -31.15 -9.58 -7.96
N TRP A 4 -31.99 -8.64 -7.50
CA TRP A 4 -31.56 -7.59 -6.57
C TRP A 4 -31.01 -8.14 -5.24
N LYS A 5 -31.66 -9.16 -4.68
CA LYS A 5 -31.17 -9.84 -3.46
C LYS A 5 -29.82 -10.54 -3.72
N PHE A 6 -29.65 -11.14 -4.89
CA PHE A 6 -28.38 -11.73 -5.30
C PHE A 6 -27.27 -10.69 -5.45
N CYS A 7 -27.48 -9.62 -6.21
CA CYS A 7 -26.50 -8.53 -6.38
C CYS A 7 -26.11 -7.91 -5.03
N LYS A 8 -27.07 -7.63 -4.14
CA LYS A 8 -26.79 -7.13 -2.80
C LYS A 8 -25.94 -8.09 -1.97
N ARG A 9 -26.27 -9.38 -2.00
CA ARG A 9 -25.51 -10.41 -1.28
C ARG A 9 -24.09 -10.53 -1.81
N LEU A 10 -23.93 -10.52 -3.13
CA LEU A 10 -22.63 -10.55 -3.79
C LEU A 10 -21.78 -9.34 -3.41
N LEU A 11 -22.34 -8.13 -3.50
CA LEU A 11 -21.65 -6.91 -3.11
C LEU A 11 -21.23 -6.92 -1.64
N LEU A 12 -22.10 -7.40 -0.75
CA LEU A 12 -21.78 -7.52 0.68
C LEU A 12 -20.67 -8.54 0.93
N ILE A 13 -20.71 -9.69 0.25
CA ILE A 13 -19.64 -10.70 0.33
C ILE A 13 -18.31 -10.10 -0.13
N LEU A 14 -18.28 -9.41 -1.28
CA LEU A 14 -17.07 -8.78 -1.81
C LEU A 14 -16.51 -7.71 -0.88
N LEU A 15 -17.37 -6.87 -0.29
CA LEU A 15 -16.96 -5.85 0.67
C LEU A 15 -16.37 -6.50 1.93
N VAL A 16 -17.05 -7.48 2.51
CA VAL A 16 -16.58 -8.17 3.73
C VAL A 16 -15.30 -8.94 3.45
N SER A 17 -15.19 -9.65 2.32
CA SER A 17 -13.96 -10.37 1.95
C SER A 17 -12.80 -9.41 1.73
N HIS A 18 -13.04 -8.24 1.15
CA HIS A 18 -12.02 -7.21 0.97
C HIS A 18 -11.52 -6.64 2.30
N LEU A 19 -12.42 -6.31 3.23
CA LEU A 19 -12.04 -5.86 4.56
C LEU A 19 -11.29 -6.93 5.35
N ALA A 20 -11.73 -8.19 5.26
CA ALA A 20 -11.03 -9.32 5.85
C ALA A 20 -9.61 -9.49 5.28
N TYR A 21 -9.46 -9.33 3.97
CA TYR A 21 -8.16 -9.35 3.32
C TYR A 21 -7.23 -8.23 3.83
N ILE A 22 -7.71 -6.99 3.91
CA ILE A 22 -6.94 -5.86 4.47
C ILE A 22 -6.50 -6.16 5.91
N PHE A 23 -7.39 -6.75 6.71
CA PHE A 23 -7.08 -7.11 8.08
C PHE A 23 -5.95 -8.15 8.16
N ILE A 24 -5.98 -9.18 7.31
CA ILE A 24 -4.91 -10.19 7.21
C ILE A 24 -3.57 -9.54 6.82
N LEU A 25 -3.59 -8.55 5.92
CA LEU A 25 -2.38 -7.84 5.49
C LEU A 25 -1.64 -7.09 6.60
N LYS A 26 -2.27 -6.89 7.77
CA LYS A 26 -1.57 -6.37 8.95
C LYS A 26 -0.42 -7.28 9.41
N TRP A 27 -0.52 -8.59 9.18
CA TRP A 27 0.47 -9.58 9.61
C TRP A 27 1.18 -10.26 8.46
N VAL A 28 0.55 -10.33 7.29
CA VAL A 28 1.09 -11.02 6.12
C VAL A 28 1.38 -9.99 5.04
N ASN A 29 2.62 -9.95 4.55
CA ASN A 29 2.97 -9.08 3.43
C ASN A 29 2.10 -9.41 2.21
N PRO A 30 1.69 -8.40 1.42
CA PRO A 30 0.89 -8.65 0.23
C PRO A 30 1.66 -9.57 -0.73
N PRO A 31 1.00 -10.58 -1.32
CA PRO A 31 1.66 -11.52 -2.23
C PRO A 31 2.23 -10.79 -3.45
N ILE A 32 1.47 -9.82 -3.99
CA ILE A 32 1.85 -8.97 -5.11
C ILE A 32 1.43 -7.52 -4.84
N THR A 33 2.23 -6.58 -5.35
CA THR A 33 1.96 -5.14 -5.29
C THR A 33 1.84 -4.55 -6.69
N LEU A 34 1.22 -3.38 -6.81
CA LEU A 34 1.07 -2.70 -8.09
C LEU A 34 2.43 -2.39 -8.76
N THR A 35 3.44 -2.04 -7.95
CA THR A 35 4.80 -1.78 -8.44
C THR A 35 5.44 -3.05 -9.02
N GLN A 36 5.22 -4.22 -8.40
CA GLN A 36 5.69 -5.50 -8.94
C GLN A 36 4.98 -5.88 -10.25
N ILE A 37 3.69 -5.58 -10.39
CA ILE A 37 2.98 -5.78 -11.67
C ILE A 37 3.58 -4.87 -12.74
N SER A 38 3.83 -3.59 -12.41
CA SER A 38 4.46 -2.65 -13.34
C SER A 38 5.86 -3.11 -13.77
N SER A 39 6.66 -3.59 -12.81
CA SER A 39 8.00 -4.14 -13.05
C SER A 39 7.96 -5.38 -13.94
N LEU A 40 7.00 -6.28 -13.73
CA LEU A 40 6.80 -7.46 -14.58
C LEU A 40 6.44 -7.07 -16.02
N LEU A 41 5.54 -6.10 -16.20
CA LEU A 41 5.14 -5.61 -17.53
C LEU A 41 6.29 -4.91 -18.27
N ARG A 42 7.27 -4.34 -17.54
CA ARG A 42 8.48 -3.73 -18.10
C ARG A 42 9.59 -4.74 -18.43
N GLY A 43 9.46 -5.99 -17.98
CA GLY A 43 10.46 -7.04 -18.18
C GLY A 43 11.54 -7.10 -17.11
N ASP A 44 11.43 -6.29 -16.04
CA ASP A 44 12.40 -6.24 -14.94
C ASP A 44 12.26 -7.44 -13.96
N GLY A 45 11.19 -8.23 -14.12
CA GLY A 45 10.88 -9.41 -13.32
C GLY A 45 10.18 -9.09 -11.99
N MET A 46 10.14 -10.06 -11.08
CA MET A 46 9.55 -9.90 -9.73
C MET A 46 10.58 -10.25 -8.65
N LYS A 47 11.64 -9.44 -8.54
CA LYS A 47 12.64 -9.60 -7.47
C LYS A 47 12.15 -8.93 -6.19
N ARG A 48 12.17 -9.67 -5.08
CA ARG A 48 11.80 -9.15 -3.75
C ARG A 48 12.55 -9.90 -2.67
N ASP A 49 13.50 -9.21 -2.04
CA ASP A 49 14.26 -9.71 -0.91
C ASP A 49 13.86 -8.99 0.37
N TYR A 50 13.39 -9.75 1.37
CA TYR A 50 13.07 -9.19 2.67
C TYR A 50 14.31 -9.15 3.54
N VAL A 51 14.78 -7.94 3.84
CA VAL A 51 15.92 -7.70 4.72
C VAL A 51 15.41 -7.05 5.99
N SER A 52 15.79 -7.61 7.14
CA SER A 52 15.44 -7.04 8.43
C SER A 52 16.15 -5.70 8.64
N ARG A 53 15.50 -4.75 9.33
CA ARG A 53 15.98 -3.38 9.47
C ARG A 53 17.35 -3.27 10.16
N ASP A 54 17.67 -4.18 11.07
CA ASP A 54 18.98 -4.29 11.74
C ASP A 54 20.12 -4.64 10.77
N LYS A 55 19.80 -5.22 9.61
CA LYS A 55 20.77 -5.53 8.55
C LYS A 55 20.90 -4.41 7.51
N ILE A 56 20.14 -3.33 7.65
CA ILE A 56 20.18 -2.17 6.75
C ILE A 56 20.98 -1.05 7.40
N SER A 57 21.92 -0.46 6.67
CA SER A 57 22.69 0.70 7.15
C SER A 57 21.74 1.84 7.56
N PRO A 58 21.92 2.46 8.74
CA PRO A 58 21.12 3.61 9.16
C PRO A 58 21.12 4.75 8.12
N ASN A 59 22.25 4.95 7.44
CA ASN A 59 22.40 5.99 6.41
C ASN A 59 21.55 5.70 5.16
N ALA A 60 21.34 4.43 4.81
CA ALA A 60 20.48 4.06 3.68
C ALA A 60 19.01 4.40 3.98
N GLY A 61 18.56 4.15 5.22
CA GLY A 61 17.22 4.55 5.66
C GLY A 61 17.03 6.07 5.63
N LEU A 62 18.03 6.82 6.10
CA LEU A 62 18.00 8.29 6.07
C LEU A 62 17.99 8.84 4.62
N ALA A 63 18.77 8.24 3.72
CA ALA A 63 18.82 8.65 2.32
C ALA A 63 17.45 8.52 1.64
N VAL A 64 16.74 7.40 1.87
CA VAL A 64 15.38 7.17 1.31
C VAL A 64 14.37 8.15 1.89
N ILE A 65 14.40 8.40 3.20
CA ILE A 65 13.52 9.41 3.83
C ILE A 65 13.77 10.78 3.21
N ALA A 66 15.04 11.19 3.09
CA ALA A 66 15.39 12.50 2.55
C ALA A 66 15.00 12.68 1.07
N SER A 67 15.02 11.60 0.27
CA SER A 67 14.71 11.65 -1.16
C SER A 67 13.21 11.51 -1.49
N GLU A 68 12.46 10.73 -0.70
CA GLU A 68 11.05 10.40 -0.99
C GLU A 68 10.06 11.17 -0.11
N ASP A 69 10.32 11.25 1.20
CA ASP A 69 9.37 11.79 2.17
C ASP A 69 10.10 12.45 3.36
N GLN A 70 10.44 13.73 3.19
CA GLN A 70 11.18 14.50 4.19
C GLN A 70 10.40 14.72 5.50
N LEU A 71 9.07 14.59 5.46
CA LEU A 71 8.19 14.78 6.61
C LEU A 71 7.81 13.46 7.28
N PHE A 72 8.43 12.34 6.87
CA PHE A 72 8.14 11.01 7.39
C PHE A 72 8.15 10.92 8.92
N THR A 73 9.04 11.65 9.60
CA THR A 73 9.12 11.67 11.07
C THR A 73 8.03 12.49 11.74
N ASP A 74 7.39 13.38 11.00
CA ASP A 74 6.48 14.37 11.52
C ASP A 74 5.02 13.91 11.45
N HIS A 75 4.73 12.86 10.66
CA HIS A 75 3.41 12.26 10.56
C HIS A 75 3.37 10.77 10.96
N LYS A 76 2.20 10.32 11.42
CA LYS A 76 1.96 8.93 11.85
C LYS A 76 1.43 8.06 10.71
N GLY A 77 2.00 8.24 9.52
CA GLY A 77 1.66 7.50 8.29
C GLY A 77 0.90 8.29 7.22
N PHE A 78 0.09 9.29 7.58
CA PHE A 78 -0.58 10.16 6.61
C PHE A 78 -0.24 11.63 6.83
N ASP A 79 0.38 12.26 5.85
CA ASP A 79 0.54 13.72 5.82
C ASP A 79 -0.75 14.39 5.32
N TRP A 80 -1.67 14.62 6.27
CA TRP A 80 -2.96 15.25 5.97
C TRP A 80 -2.81 16.68 5.41
N ARG A 81 -1.78 17.41 5.84
CA ARG A 81 -1.55 18.79 5.35
C ARG A 81 -1.16 18.77 3.87
N SER A 82 -0.26 17.87 3.49
CA SER A 82 0.13 17.73 2.08
C SER A 82 -1.02 17.20 1.22
N ILE A 83 -1.83 16.28 1.73
CA ILE A 83 -3.05 15.80 1.05
C ILE A 83 -4.02 16.97 0.79
N GLN A 84 -4.31 17.79 1.80
CA GLN A 84 -5.21 18.94 1.65
C GLN A 84 -4.66 19.95 0.63
N ARG A 85 -3.37 20.29 0.71
CA ARG A 85 -2.72 21.19 -0.26
C ARG A 85 -2.75 20.65 -1.69
N ALA A 86 -2.61 19.34 -1.88
CA ALA A 86 -2.68 18.71 -3.19
C ALA A 86 -4.09 18.73 -3.79
N ILE A 87 -5.13 18.65 -2.94
CA ILE A 87 -6.53 18.79 -3.35
C ILE A 87 -6.81 20.25 -3.73
N GLU A 88 -6.37 21.23 -2.93
CA GLU A 88 -6.62 22.66 -3.18
C GLU A 88 -5.90 23.22 -4.41
N LYS A 89 -4.80 22.58 -4.84
CA LYS A 89 -4.04 22.97 -6.05
C LYS A 89 -4.58 22.36 -7.35
N ASN A 90 -5.52 21.42 -7.28
CA ASN A 90 -6.20 20.82 -8.45
C ASN A 90 -7.63 21.35 -8.57
#